data_AF-A0A222P1T2-F1
#
_entry.id   AF-A0A222P1T2-F1
#
_cell.length_a   1.000
_cell.length_b   1.000
_cell.length_c   1.000
_cell.angle_alpha   90.00
_cell.angle_beta   90.00
_cell.angle_gamma   90.00
#
_symmetry.space_group_name_H-M   'P 1'
#
loop_
_entity.id
_entity.type
_entity.pdbx_description
1 polymer ?
#
loop_
_entity_poly.entity_id
_entity_poly.type
_entity_poly.pdbx_seq_one_letter_code
_entity_poly.pdbx_strand_id
1 'polypeptide(L)'
;MKAHSVRPVYRFTTKSIHTDLPLLGLLVMLIIFGMLVLYSASNQNMSMVFRQSMRLAFAMGMMMIFAMIPPHKYKVWTPWIYGIGLGLLIAVMLMGKIGKGAQRWLDLGLFRFQPSEIMKLAIPMMTAWYFDSKSQSVNFKSLIIAGMIIFFPALLIAKQPDLGTAIMVAAAGLSVIFLAGISMKILLMLVVMIAGAAPLLWHFMHDYQNSASLLCLIQSRIRWVLAITLFNQKLPLVLVVLLAKGGLKAVNPILIFYQNMRLTLSLQSVAKNLVLSVVVF
;
A
#
# COMPACT_ATOMS: atom_id res chain seq x y z
N MET A 1 -37.78 23.76 19.69
CA MET A 1 -36.95 23.74 18.47
C MET A 1 -37.32 22.51 17.65
N LYS A 2 -37.97 22.68 16.49
CA LYS A 2 -38.37 21.55 15.62
C LYS A 2 -37.13 21.05 14.88
N ALA A 3 -36.75 19.80 15.12
CA ALA A 3 -35.68 19.15 14.34
C ALA A 3 -36.18 18.97 12.90
N HIS A 4 -35.59 19.70 11.95
CA HIS A 4 -35.78 19.42 10.52
C HIS A 4 -35.14 18.07 10.21
N SER A 5 -35.94 17.01 10.22
CA SER A 5 -35.54 15.69 9.73
C SER A 5 -35.43 15.78 8.20
N VAL A 6 -34.25 16.14 7.71
CA VAL A 6 -33.93 16.04 6.28
C VAL A 6 -33.84 14.54 5.98
N ARG A 7 -34.95 13.94 5.54
CA ARG A 7 -34.95 12.57 5.05
C ARG A 7 -34.17 12.57 3.73
N PRO A 8 -33.07 11.81 3.59
CA PRO A 8 -32.35 11.76 2.33
C PRO A 8 -33.28 11.19 1.26
N VAL A 9 -33.52 11.98 0.20
CA VAL A 9 -34.35 11.60 -0.93
C VAL A 9 -33.57 10.61 -1.78
N TYR A 10 -33.89 9.32 -1.64
CA TYR A 10 -33.28 8.25 -2.41
C TYR A 10 -33.89 8.20 -3.82
N ARG A 11 -33.30 8.94 -4.75
CA ARG A 11 -33.65 8.84 -6.17
C ARG A 11 -32.53 8.11 -6.91
N PHE A 12 -32.80 6.88 -7.36
CA PHE A 12 -32.02 6.22 -8.40
C PHE A 12 -32.21 7.02 -9.70
N THR A 13 -31.40 8.06 -9.88
CA THR A 13 -31.38 8.89 -11.08
C THR A 13 -29.92 8.99 -11.53
N THR A 14 -29.69 9.21 -12.82
CA THR A 14 -28.36 9.44 -13.42
C THR A 14 -27.56 10.58 -12.78
N LYS A 15 -28.19 11.41 -11.93
CA LYS A 15 -27.55 12.37 -11.02
C LYS A 15 -26.90 11.76 -9.76
N SER A 16 -27.05 10.47 -9.50
CA SER A 16 -26.50 9.78 -8.32
C SER A 16 -25.04 9.35 -8.48
N ILE A 17 -24.50 9.41 -9.71
CA ILE A 17 -23.09 9.15 -9.95
C ILE A 17 -22.30 10.44 -9.66
N HIS A 18 -22.14 10.75 -8.37
CA HIS A 18 -21.21 11.76 -7.89
C HIS A 18 -19.77 11.23 -8.02
N THR A 19 -19.32 10.90 -9.24
CA THR A 19 -17.91 10.61 -9.45
C THR A 19 -17.19 11.93 -9.62
N ASP A 20 -16.21 12.19 -8.77
CA ASP A 20 -15.33 13.33 -8.94
C ASP A 20 -14.51 13.12 -10.22
N LEU A 21 -14.97 13.73 -11.31
CA LEU A 21 -14.35 13.65 -12.64
C LEU A 21 -12.84 13.99 -12.62
N PRO A 22 -12.38 14.99 -11.83
CA PRO A 22 -10.95 15.25 -11.69
C PRO A 22 -10.19 14.07 -11.09
N LEU A 23 -10.74 13.40 -10.07
CA LEU A 23 -10.10 12.25 -9.43
C LEU A 23 -10.07 11.03 -10.37
N LEU A 24 -11.15 10.80 -11.10
CA LEU A 24 -11.22 9.75 -12.12
C LEU A 24 -10.19 10.00 -13.23
N GLY A 25 -10.07 11.25 -13.69
CA GLY A 25 -9.09 11.64 -14.70
C GLY A 25 -7.64 11.41 -14.23
N LEU A 26 -7.32 11.80 -13.00
CA LEU A 26 -6.01 11.54 -12.39
C LEU A 26 -5.72 10.04 -12.25
N LEU A 27 -6.72 9.24 -11.86
CA LEU A 27 -6.60 7.79 -11.78
C LEU A 27 -6.28 7.17 -13.15
N VAL A 28 -6.99 7.56 -14.20
CA VAL A 28 -6.75 7.07 -15.57
C VAL A 28 -5.36 7.46 -16.05
N MET A 29 -4.91 8.69 -15.78
CA MET A 29 -3.55 9.13 -16.11
C MET A 29 -2.48 8.30 -15.40
N LEU A 30 -2.70 7.99 -14.11
CA LEU A 30 -1.80 7.13 -13.35
C LEU A 30 -1.74 5.71 -13.93
N ILE A 31 -2.89 5.16 -14.36
CA ILE A 31 -2.97 3.84 -15.00
C ILE A 31 -2.19 3.83 -16.32
N ILE A 32 -2.39 4.83 -17.18
CA ILE A 32 -1.68 4.94 -18.47
C ILE A 32 -0.17 5.02 -18.22
N PHE A 33 0.26 5.89 -17.30
CA PHE A 33 1.68 6.02 -16.94
C PHE A 33 2.25 4.69 -16.39
N GLY A 34 1.52 4.01 -15.52
CA GLY A 34 1.90 2.69 -15.01
C GLY A 34 2.05 1.63 -16.10
N MET A 35 1.19 1.66 -17.12
CA MET A 35 1.28 0.77 -18.28
C MET A 35 2.50 1.07 -19.15
N LEU A 36 2.84 2.35 -19.35
CA LEU A 36 4.06 2.75 -20.06
C LEU A 36 5.33 2.29 -19.33
N VAL A 37 5.37 2.45 -18.01
CA VAL A 37 6.48 1.96 -17.17
C VAL A 37 6.57 0.43 -17.23
N LEU A 38 5.44 -0.28 -17.16
CA LEU A 38 5.42 -1.74 -17.28
C LEU A 38 5.93 -2.19 -18.65
N TYR A 39 5.51 -1.57 -19.74
CA TYR A 39 5.99 -1.90 -21.09
C TYR A 39 7.51 -1.73 -21.21
N SER A 40 8.06 -0.65 -20.63
CA SER A 40 9.50 -0.40 -20.57
C SER A 40 10.24 -1.44 -19.71
N ALA A 41 9.72 -1.75 -18.51
CA ALA A 41 10.35 -2.68 -17.57
C ALA A 41 10.26 -4.15 -18.01
N SER A 42 9.24 -4.51 -18.79
CA SER A 42 8.99 -5.87 -19.29
C SER A 42 9.73 -6.20 -20.59
N ASN A 43 10.69 -5.36 -21.00
CA ASN A 43 11.46 -5.53 -22.24
C ASN A 43 10.55 -5.68 -23.48
N GLN A 44 9.49 -4.86 -23.55
CA GLN A 44 8.52 -4.82 -24.65
C GLN A 44 7.66 -6.09 -24.84
N ASN A 45 7.48 -6.90 -23.79
CA ASN A 45 6.64 -8.10 -23.87
C ASN A 45 5.14 -7.74 -23.87
N MET A 46 4.55 -7.72 -25.07
CA MET A 46 3.14 -7.37 -25.28
C MET A 46 2.17 -8.30 -24.53
N SER A 47 2.53 -9.58 -24.32
CA SER A 47 1.66 -10.53 -23.61
C SER A 47 1.46 -10.16 -22.14
N MET A 48 2.46 -9.55 -21.50
CA MET A 48 2.37 -9.12 -20.11
C MET A 48 1.49 -7.87 -19.98
N VAL A 49 1.64 -6.93 -20.91
CA VAL A 49 0.80 -5.73 -20.99
C VAL A 49 -0.66 -6.10 -21.23
N PHE A 50 -0.94 -7.04 -22.15
CA PHE A 50 -2.31 -7.49 -22.42
C PHE A 50 -2.96 -8.15 -21.20
N ARG A 51 -2.23 -9.01 -20.47
CA ARG A 51 -2.75 -9.59 -19.22
C ARG A 51 -3.03 -8.52 -18.16
N GLN A 52 -2.18 -7.49 -18.08
CA GLN A 52 -2.38 -6.40 -17.14
C GLN A 52 -3.56 -5.50 -17.53
N SER A 53 -3.75 -5.22 -18.83
CA SER A 53 -4.87 -4.40 -19.30
C SER A 53 -6.21 -5.09 -19.05
N MET A 54 -6.32 -6.40 -19.24
CA MET A 54 -7.54 -7.16 -18.90
C MET A 54 -7.87 -7.09 -17.41
N ARG A 55 -6.86 -7.21 -16.53
CA ARG A 55 -7.04 -7.09 -15.08
C ARG A 55 -7.48 -5.68 -14.67
N LEU A 56 -6.90 -4.65 -15.30
CA LEU A 56 -7.27 -3.25 -15.06
C LEU A 56 -8.69 -2.95 -15.56
N ALA A 57 -9.07 -3.46 -16.73
CA ALA A 57 -10.42 -3.30 -17.26
C ALA A 57 -11.46 -3.95 -16.33
N PHE A 58 -11.16 -5.16 -15.83
CA PHE A 58 -11.99 -5.83 -14.84
C PHE A 58 -12.09 -5.05 -13.53
N ALA A 59 -10.96 -4.54 -13.01
CA ALA A 59 -10.91 -3.73 -11.80
C ALA A 59 -11.70 -2.42 -11.93
N MET A 60 -11.59 -1.73 -13.08
CA MET A 60 -12.37 -0.53 -13.38
C MET A 60 -13.87 -0.83 -13.46
N GLY A 61 -14.25 -1.95 -14.09
CA GLY A 61 -15.65 -2.39 -14.12
C GLY A 61 -16.20 -2.64 -12.71
N MET A 62 -15.45 -3.37 -11.87
CA MET A 62 -15.82 -3.59 -10.46
C MET A 62 -15.91 -2.27 -9.68
N MET A 63 -14.95 -1.36 -9.86
CA MET A 63 -14.97 -0.05 -9.22
C MET A 63 -16.27 0.71 -9.53
N MET A 64 -16.70 0.73 -10.79
CA MET A 64 -17.94 1.41 -11.19
C MET A 64 -19.18 0.76 -10.55
N ILE A 65 -19.22 -0.57 -10.44
CA ILE A 65 -20.31 -1.28 -9.74
C ILE A 65 -20.35 -0.88 -8.27
N PHE A 66 -19.20 -0.89 -7.57
CA PHE A 66 -19.12 -0.48 -6.17
C PHE A 66 -19.43 1.01 -5.96
N ALA A 67 -19.07 1.88 -6.91
CA ALA A 67 -19.38 3.30 -6.86
C ALA A 67 -20.88 3.60 -6.91
N MET A 68 -21.69 2.72 -7.50
CA MET A 68 -23.15 2.85 -7.54
C MET A 68 -23.83 2.50 -6.21
N ILE A 69 -23.13 1.85 -5.27
CA ILE A 69 -23.70 1.40 -4.01
C ILE A 69 -23.73 2.59 -3.02
N PRO A 70 -24.88 2.91 -2.40
CA PRO A 70 -24.97 4.04 -1.49
C PRO A 70 -24.18 3.80 -0.18
N PRO A 71 -23.55 4.84 0.42
CA PRO A 71 -22.74 4.75 1.64
C PRO A 71 -23.44 4.06 2.83
N HIS A 72 -24.76 4.21 2.96
CA HIS A 72 -25.53 3.60 4.03
C HIS A 72 -25.49 2.06 3.98
N LYS A 73 -25.46 1.46 2.79
CA LYS A 73 -25.36 0.00 2.64
C LYS A 73 -24.00 -0.50 3.12
N TYR A 74 -22.93 0.23 2.79
CA TYR A 74 -21.59 -0.08 3.32
C TYR A 74 -21.57 -0.06 4.84
N LYS A 75 -22.18 0.95 5.49
CA LYS A 75 -22.28 1.02 6.96
C LYS A 75 -22.93 -0.23 7.56
N VAL A 76 -24.02 -0.75 6.97
CA VAL A 76 -24.70 -1.96 7.47
C VAL A 76 -23.88 -3.22 7.22
N TRP A 77 -23.17 -3.30 6.09
CA TRP A 77 -22.36 -4.46 5.73
C TRP A 77 -20.99 -4.50 6.42
N THR A 78 -20.48 -3.37 6.92
CA THR A 78 -19.15 -3.27 7.55
C THR A 78 -18.87 -4.37 8.58
N PRO A 79 -19.73 -4.65 9.59
CA PRO A 79 -19.44 -5.67 10.59
C PRO A 79 -19.34 -7.07 9.98
N TRP A 80 -20.16 -7.36 8.97
CA TRP A 80 -20.15 -8.63 8.24
C TRP A 80 -18.89 -8.78 7.40
N ILE A 81 -18.48 -7.73 6.66
CA ILE A 81 -17.26 -7.71 5.86
C ILE A 81 -16.03 -7.92 6.75
N TYR A 82 -15.98 -7.25 7.90
CA TYR A 82 -14.91 -7.41 8.88
C TYR A 82 -14.88 -8.82 9.46
N GLY A 83 -16.02 -9.36 9.90
CA GLY A 83 -16.13 -10.71 10.47
C GLY A 83 -15.75 -11.80 9.47
N ILE A 84 -16.26 -11.71 8.23
CA ILE A 84 -15.92 -12.62 7.14
C ILE A 84 -14.42 -12.51 6.81
N GLY A 85 -13.89 -11.29 6.67
CA GLY A 85 -12.46 -11.07 6.37
C GLY A 85 -11.55 -11.64 7.45
N LEU A 86 -11.93 -11.50 8.72
CA LEU A 86 -11.21 -12.09 9.85
C LEU A 86 -11.29 -13.63 9.81
N GLY A 87 -12.46 -14.19 9.52
CA GLY A 87 -12.64 -15.63 9.31
C GLY A 87 -11.77 -16.16 8.16
N LEU A 88 -11.68 -15.44 7.05
CA LEU A 88 -10.81 -15.80 5.93
C LEU A 88 -9.32 -15.73 6.29
N LEU A 89 -8.89 -14.76 7.11
CA LEU A 89 -7.52 -14.72 7.62
C LEU A 89 -7.20 -15.97 8.45
N ILE A 90 -8.11 -16.37 9.34
CA ILE A 90 -7.96 -17.59 10.14
C ILE A 90 -7.95 -18.82 9.22
N ALA A 91 -8.84 -18.89 8.22
CA ALA A 91 -8.88 -19.97 7.26
C ALA A 91 -7.58 -20.11 6.46
N VAL A 92 -6.94 -19.00 6.06
CA VAL A 92 -5.61 -19.01 5.43
C VAL A 92 -4.55 -19.59 6.36
N MET A 93 -4.62 -19.33 7.67
CA MET A 93 -3.64 -19.91 8.60
C MET A 93 -3.79 -21.44 8.73
N LEU A 94 -5.01 -21.97 8.55
CA LEU A 94 -5.29 -23.41 8.68
C LEU A 94 -5.12 -24.18 7.36
N MET A 95 -5.52 -23.57 6.23
CA MET A 95 -5.62 -24.22 4.92
C MET A 95 -4.74 -23.57 3.85
N GLY A 96 -3.96 -22.55 4.20
CA GLY A 96 -3.13 -21.81 3.26
C GLY A 96 -2.05 -22.69 2.65
N LYS A 97 -1.99 -22.74 1.32
CA LYS A 97 -0.87 -23.38 0.63
C LYS A 97 0.38 -22.49 0.73
N ILE A 98 1.52 -23.09 1.01
CA ILE A 98 2.80 -22.38 1.07
C ILE A 98 3.19 -21.99 -0.37
N GLY A 99 3.02 -20.72 -0.73
CA GLY A 99 3.52 -20.16 -1.99
C GLY A 99 4.81 -19.40 -1.73
N LYS A 100 5.95 -19.88 -2.28
CA LYS A 100 7.28 -19.22 -2.12
C LYS A 100 7.68 -18.98 -0.64
N GLY A 101 7.39 -19.93 0.25
CA GLY A 101 7.76 -19.85 1.67
C GLY A 101 6.80 -19.03 2.55
N ALA A 102 5.67 -18.54 2.02
CA ALA A 102 4.66 -17.83 2.82
C ALA A 102 3.23 -18.27 2.47
N GLN A 103 2.42 -18.58 3.49
CA GLN A 103 0.99 -18.88 3.34
C GLN A 103 0.19 -17.57 3.24
N ARG A 104 0.02 -17.04 2.02
CA ARG A 104 -0.62 -15.72 1.81
C ARG A 104 -1.79 -15.73 0.83
N TRP A 105 -1.87 -16.77 0.01
CA TRP A 105 -2.86 -16.88 -1.05
C TRP A 105 -3.72 -18.10 -0.80
N LEU A 106 -5.04 -17.89 -0.78
CA LEU A 106 -5.99 -18.98 -0.83
C LEU A 106 -6.17 -19.34 -2.31
N ASP A 107 -5.62 -20.48 -2.72
CA ASP A 107 -5.78 -20.98 -4.09
C ASP A 107 -7.09 -21.76 -4.18
N LEU A 108 -8.13 -21.10 -4.69
CA LEU A 108 -9.44 -21.69 -4.92
C LEU A 108 -9.49 -22.49 -6.25
N GLY A 109 -8.33 -22.83 -6.82
CA GLY A 109 -8.18 -23.56 -8.08
C GLY A 109 -8.34 -22.68 -9.32
N LEU A 110 -9.39 -21.86 -9.37
CA LEU A 110 -9.66 -20.94 -10.49
C LEU A 110 -9.08 -19.54 -10.28
N PHE A 111 -9.03 -19.07 -9.03
CA PHE A 111 -8.52 -17.75 -8.68
C PHE A 111 -7.73 -17.81 -7.38
N ARG A 112 -6.69 -16.98 -7.29
CA ARG A 112 -5.93 -16.79 -6.06
C ARG A 112 -6.47 -15.57 -5.32
N PHE A 113 -7.00 -15.81 -4.13
CA PHE A 113 -7.62 -14.77 -3.31
C PHE A 113 -6.72 -14.44 -2.12
N GLN A 114 -6.53 -13.14 -1.86
CA GLN A 114 -5.72 -12.67 -0.74
C GLN A 114 -6.63 -11.97 0.29
N PRO A 115 -6.96 -12.62 1.43
CA PRO A 115 -7.89 -12.04 2.41
C PRO A 115 -7.43 -10.72 3.02
N SER A 116 -6.11 -10.51 3.15
CA SER A 116 -5.56 -9.26 3.66
C SER A 116 -5.90 -8.04 2.78
N GLU A 117 -6.22 -8.26 1.50
CA GLU A 117 -6.69 -7.19 0.61
C GLU A 117 -8.06 -6.65 1.04
N ILE A 118 -9.00 -7.52 1.44
CA ILE A 118 -10.29 -7.10 2.01
C ILE A 118 -10.04 -6.31 3.30
N MET A 119 -9.13 -6.80 4.15
CA MET A 119 -8.90 -6.21 5.47
C MET A 119 -8.35 -4.77 5.41
N LYS A 120 -7.65 -4.39 4.33
CA LYS A 120 -7.23 -2.99 4.09
C LYS A 120 -8.40 -2.02 4.05
N LEU A 121 -9.57 -2.46 3.58
CA LEU A 121 -10.78 -1.65 3.56
C LEU A 121 -11.64 -1.90 4.80
N ALA A 122 -11.78 -3.16 5.22
CA ALA A 122 -12.66 -3.54 6.31
C ALA A 122 -12.28 -2.94 7.66
N ILE A 123 -10.99 -2.80 7.97
CA ILE A 123 -10.53 -2.29 9.28
C ILE A 123 -10.82 -0.80 9.47
N PRO A 124 -10.44 0.11 8.54
CA PRO A 124 -10.84 1.51 8.64
C PRO A 124 -12.36 1.67 8.69
N MET A 125 -13.09 0.89 7.88
CA MET A 125 -14.56 0.92 7.87
C MET A 125 -15.14 0.48 9.22
N MET A 126 -14.65 -0.61 9.82
CA MET A 126 -15.12 -1.12 11.11
C MET A 126 -14.79 -0.16 12.24
N THR A 127 -13.61 0.46 12.18
CA THR A 127 -13.19 1.49 13.13
C THR A 127 -14.13 2.70 13.05
N ALA A 128 -14.45 3.17 11.84
CA ALA A 128 -15.39 4.27 11.64
C ALA A 128 -16.80 3.91 12.11
N TRP A 129 -17.27 2.70 11.80
CA TRP A 129 -18.57 2.19 12.24
C TRP A 129 -18.68 2.12 13.77
N TYR A 130 -17.60 1.73 14.45
CA TYR A 130 -17.56 1.66 15.91
C TYR A 130 -17.68 3.05 16.56
N PHE A 131 -17.00 4.07 16.02
CA PHE A 131 -17.13 5.43 16.53
C PHE A 131 -18.47 6.07 16.18
N ASP A 132 -18.98 5.84 14.98
CA ASP A 132 -20.27 6.38 14.52
C ASP A 132 -21.48 5.77 15.25
N SER A 133 -21.38 4.51 15.71
CA SER A 133 -22.41 3.87 16.54
C SER A 133 -22.40 4.32 18.00
N LYS A 134 -21.35 5.00 18.46
CA LYS A 134 -21.22 5.51 19.84
C LYS A 134 -21.59 7.00 19.87
N SER A 135 -22.75 7.31 20.43
CA SER A 135 -23.23 8.70 20.61
C SER A 135 -22.44 9.52 21.66
N GLN A 136 -21.49 8.91 22.38
CA GLN A 136 -20.85 9.50 23.56
C GLN A 136 -19.38 9.86 23.29
N SER A 137 -18.88 10.86 24.01
CA SER A 137 -17.48 11.31 24.03
C SER A 137 -16.46 10.16 24.01
N VAL A 138 -15.34 10.39 23.33
CA VAL A 138 -14.28 9.40 23.13
C VAL A 138 -13.63 9.03 24.47
N ASN A 139 -14.13 7.97 25.09
CA ASN A 139 -13.63 7.46 26.36
C ASN A 139 -12.42 6.52 26.17
N PHE A 140 -11.60 6.37 27.20
CA PHE A 140 -10.45 5.45 27.21
C PHE A 140 -10.84 4.01 26.84
N LYS A 141 -11.99 3.53 27.32
CA LYS A 141 -12.53 2.21 26.93
C LYS A 141 -12.81 2.10 25.43
N SER A 142 -13.33 3.17 24.81
CA SER A 142 -13.59 3.18 23.37
C SER A 142 -12.31 3.12 22.56
N LEU A 143 -11.25 3.79 23.03
CA LEU A 143 -9.93 3.72 22.41
C LEU A 143 -9.32 2.31 22.50
N ILE A 144 -9.42 1.65 23.65
CA ILE A 144 -8.93 0.27 23.80
C ILE A 144 -9.65 -0.66 22.82
N ILE A 145 -10.98 -0.58 22.71
CA ILE A 145 -11.76 -1.43 21.81
C ILE A 145 -11.38 -1.16 20.35
N ALA A 146 -11.27 0.12 19.94
CA ALA A 146 -10.81 0.47 18.59
C ALA A 146 -9.38 -0.03 18.32
N GLY A 147 -8.50 0.06 19.32
CA GLY A 147 -7.16 -0.51 19.28
C GLY A 147 -7.19 -2.03 19.06
N MET A 148 -8.07 -2.76 19.75
CA MET A 148 -8.21 -4.22 19.56
C MET A 148 -8.75 -4.57 18.16
N ILE A 149 -9.71 -3.80 17.63
CA ILE A 149 -10.25 -3.98 16.27
C ILE A 149 -9.15 -3.86 15.20
N ILE A 150 -8.15 -3.01 15.43
CA ILE A 150 -7.02 -2.84 14.50
C ILE A 150 -5.93 -3.88 14.79
N PHE A 151 -5.56 -4.04 16.06
CA PHE A 151 -4.40 -4.84 16.46
C PHE A 151 -4.60 -6.33 16.20
N PHE A 152 -5.80 -6.86 16.46
CA PHE A 152 -6.09 -8.28 16.28
C PHE A 152 -5.87 -8.75 14.83
N PRO A 153 -6.52 -8.15 13.80
CA PRO A 153 -6.29 -8.56 12.43
C PRO A 153 -4.88 -8.19 11.92
N ALA A 154 -4.28 -7.09 12.37
CA ALA A 154 -2.90 -6.76 12.01
C ALA A 154 -1.91 -7.83 12.50
N LEU A 155 -2.12 -8.37 13.71
CA LEU A 155 -1.31 -9.47 14.25
C LEU A 155 -1.50 -10.76 13.46
N LEU A 156 -2.74 -11.09 13.05
CA LEU A 156 -3.02 -12.25 12.20
C LEU A 156 -2.30 -12.12 10.85
N ILE A 157 -2.29 -10.93 10.25
CA ILE A 157 -1.57 -10.67 8.98
C ILE A 157 -0.05 -10.76 9.19
N ALA A 158 0.47 -10.24 10.30
CA ALA A 158 1.89 -10.35 10.62
C ALA A 158 2.36 -11.81 10.76
N LYS A 159 1.48 -12.70 11.28
CA LYS A 159 1.71 -14.16 11.30
C LYS A 159 1.71 -14.83 9.93
N GLN A 160 1.14 -14.20 8.88
CA GLN A 160 1.12 -14.70 7.50
C GLN A 160 2.37 -14.28 6.70
N PRO A 161 3.52 -14.28 7.37
CA PRO A 161 4.68 -13.45 7.08
C PRO A 161 4.50 -12.08 6.40
N ASP A 162 3.35 -11.41 6.41
CA ASP A 162 3.02 -10.22 5.61
C ASP A 162 3.16 -8.89 6.38
N LEU A 163 4.39 -8.59 6.82
CA LEU A 163 4.67 -7.37 7.58
C LEU A 163 4.22 -6.07 6.90
N GLY A 164 4.50 -5.92 5.61
CA GLY A 164 4.16 -4.68 4.89
C GLY A 164 2.67 -4.39 4.91
N THR A 165 1.86 -5.43 4.66
CA THR A 165 0.40 -5.31 4.68
C THR A 165 -0.12 -5.05 6.10
N ALA A 166 0.44 -5.71 7.11
CA ALA A 166 0.06 -5.47 8.51
C ALA A 166 0.27 -4.00 8.92
N ILE A 167 1.40 -3.39 8.54
CA ILE A 167 1.69 -1.98 8.82
C ILE A 167 0.73 -1.05 8.08
N MET A 168 0.48 -1.30 6.78
CA MET A 168 -0.45 -0.47 5.99
C MET A 168 -1.86 -0.50 6.57
N VAL A 169 -2.33 -1.68 6.95
CA VAL A 169 -3.64 -1.89 7.56
C VAL A 169 -3.74 -1.20 8.92
N ALA A 170 -2.71 -1.35 9.76
CA ALA A 170 -2.66 -0.70 11.07
C ALA A 170 -2.66 0.83 10.93
N ALA A 171 -1.85 1.36 10.02
CA ALA A 171 -1.80 2.79 9.72
C ALA A 171 -3.15 3.31 9.22
N ALA A 172 -3.83 2.56 8.35
CA ALA A 172 -5.16 2.93 7.87
C ALA A 172 -6.20 2.97 9.01
N GLY A 173 -6.21 1.97 9.90
CA GLY A 173 -7.08 2.00 11.08
C GLY A 173 -6.77 3.18 12.03
N LEU A 174 -5.48 3.44 12.28
CA LEU A 174 -5.03 4.54 13.14
C LEU A 174 -5.40 5.92 12.56
N SER A 175 -5.38 6.07 11.23
CA SER A 175 -5.81 7.31 10.59
C SER A 175 -7.29 7.63 10.85
N VAL A 176 -8.15 6.62 10.96
CA VAL A 176 -9.57 6.81 11.33
C VAL A 176 -9.72 7.21 12.79
N ILE A 177 -8.94 6.60 13.70
CA ILE A 177 -8.87 6.99 15.11
C ILE A 177 -8.47 8.47 15.24
N PHE A 178 -7.50 8.90 14.44
CA PHE A 178 -7.07 10.30 14.39
C PHE A 178 -8.21 11.23 13.91
N LEU A 179 -8.91 10.86 12.83
CA LEU A 179 -10.05 11.63 12.32
C LEU A 179 -11.25 11.68 13.28
N ALA A 180 -11.37 10.71 14.19
CA ALA A 180 -12.40 10.69 15.23
C ALA A 180 -12.18 11.75 16.34
N GLY A 181 -11.15 12.59 16.24
CA GLY A 181 -10.91 13.72 17.15
C GLY A 181 -10.11 13.37 18.41
N ILE A 182 -9.38 12.25 18.39
CA ILE A 182 -8.52 11.86 19.51
C ILE A 182 -7.26 12.72 19.54
N SER A 183 -6.83 13.14 20.74
CA SER A 183 -5.63 13.97 20.89
C SER A 183 -4.39 13.30 20.28
N MET A 184 -3.62 14.07 19.50
CA MET A 184 -2.39 13.62 18.83
C MET A 184 -1.40 12.94 19.79
N LYS A 185 -1.37 13.36 21.05
CA LYS A 185 -0.50 12.78 22.09
C LYS A 185 -0.79 11.30 22.33
N ILE A 186 -2.06 10.92 22.36
CA ILE A 186 -2.49 9.53 22.57
C ILE A 186 -2.17 8.68 21.35
N LEU A 187 -2.38 9.22 20.14
CA LEU A 187 -2.02 8.54 18.91
C LEU A 187 -0.50 8.26 18.86
N LEU A 188 0.31 9.26 19.19
CA LEU A 188 1.77 9.17 19.17
C LEU A 188 2.27 8.16 20.22
N MET A 189 1.66 8.15 21.42
CA MET A 189 1.93 7.12 22.44
C MET A 189 1.62 5.71 21.92
N LEU A 190 0.51 5.52 21.20
CA LEU A 190 0.12 4.22 20.66
C LEU A 190 1.09 3.74 19.57
N VAL A 191 1.51 4.64 18.69
CA VAL A 191 2.53 4.35 17.66
C VAL A 191 3.87 4.01 18.31
N VAL A 192 4.29 4.74 19.34
CA VAL A 192 5.53 4.48 20.09
C VAL A 192 5.45 3.13 20.81
N MET A 193 4.31 2.77 21.39
CA MET A 193 4.12 1.45 22.01
C MET A 193 4.22 0.32 20.98
N ILE A 194 3.60 0.47 19.81
CA ILE A 194 3.68 -0.52 18.71
C ILE A 194 5.13 -0.61 18.18
N ALA A 195 5.79 0.52 17.98
CA ALA A 195 7.18 0.57 17.54
C ALA A 195 8.15 0.02 18.60
N GLY A 196 7.86 0.26 19.88
CA GLY A 196 8.61 -0.28 21.02
C GLY A 196 8.41 -1.78 21.21
N ALA A 197 7.30 -2.35 20.72
CA ALA A 197 7.08 -3.79 20.63
C ALA A 197 7.79 -4.43 19.43
N ALA A 198 8.32 -3.64 18.47
CA ALA A 198 9.01 -4.15 17.28
C ALA A 198 10.24 -5.02 17.58
N PRO A 199 11.09 -4.72 18.58
CA PRO A 199 12.20 -5.60 18.98
C PRO A 199 11.72 -6.93 19.56
N LEU A 200 10.57 -6.94 20.26
CA LEU A 200 9.94 -8.16 20.74
C LEU A 200 9.40 -8.99 19.57
N LEU A 201 8.78 -8.33 18.59
CA LEU A 201 8.30 -8.97 17.37
C LEU A 201 9.45 -9.58 16.56
N TRP A 202 10.62 -8.92 16.52
CA TRP A 202 11.84 -9.44 15.88
C TRP A 202 12.25 -10.82 16.41
N HIS A 203 12.08 -11.04 17.72
CA HIS A 203 12.40 -12.33 18.36
C HIS A 203 11.41 -13.45 17.98
N PHE A 204 10.19 -13.09 17.58
CA PHE A 204 9.15 -14.03 17.12
C PHE A 204 9.10 -14.18 15.58
N MET A 205 9.90 -13.41 14.82
CA MET A 205 9.94 -13.50 13.37
C MET A 205 10.79 -14.68 12.90
N HIS A 206 10.27 -15.45 11.93
CA HIS A 206 11.02 -16.55 11.31
C HIS A 206 12.28 -16.02 10.59
N ASP A 207 13.34 -16.82 10.52
CA ASP A 207 14.67 -16.45 9.99
C ASP A 207 14.63 -15.83 8.56
N TYR A 208 13.65 -16.20 7.75
CA TYR A 208 13.44 -15.64 6.41
C TYR A 208 13.04 -14.15 6.43
N GLN A 209 12.25 -13.71 7.42
CA GLN A 209 11.80 -12.32 7.53
C GLN A 209 12.92 -11.40 8.03
N ASN A 210 13.79 -11.91 8.90
CA ASN A 210 14.98 -11.21 9.37
C ASN A 210 16.00 -11.03 8.24
N SER A 211 16.19 -12.07 7.43
CA SER A 211 17.08 -12.00 6.26
C SER A 211 16.57 -11.02 5.20
N ALA A 212 15.27 -11.02 4.89
CA ALA A 212 14.69 -10.11 3.90
C ALA A 212 14.64 -8.65 4.37
N SER A 213 14.39 -8.39 5.65
CA SER A 213 14.39 -7.04 6.22
C SER A 213 15.80 -6.47 6.27
N LEU A 214 16.80 -7.27 6.67
CA LEU A 214 18.22 -6.90 6.62
C LEU A 214 18.67 -6.63 5.18
N LEU A 215 18.32 -7.51 4.23
CA LEU A 215 18.65 -7.29 2.82
C LEU A 215 18.00 -6.01 2.30
N CYS A 216 16.75 -5.72 2.68
CA CYS A 216 16.07 -4.48 2.28
C CYS A 216 16.75 -3.23 2.86
N LEU A 217 17.12 -3.27 4.15
CA LEU A 217 17.82 -2.16 4.81
C LEU A 217 19.20 -1.93 4.17
N ILE A 218 19.97 -3.00 3.96
CA ILE A 218 21.26 -2.96 3.28
C ILE A 218 21.10 -2.43 1.84
N GLN A 219 20.15 -2.96 1.07
CA GLN A 219 19.85 -2.52 -0.29
C GLN A 219 19.45 -1.05 -0.34
N SER A 220 18.65 -0.59 0.62
CA SER A 220 18.24 0.82 0.72
C SER A 220 19.43 1.73 1.01
N ARG A 221 20.31 1.33 1.94
CA ARG A 221 21.54 2.05 2.30
C ARG A 221 22.48 2.13 1.10
N ILE A 222 22.70 1.00 0.41
CA ILE A 222 23.52 0.94 -0.81
C ILE A 222 22.96 1.86 -1.89
N ARG A 223 21.64 1.86 -2.11
CA ARG A 223 20.99 2.70 -3.12
C ARG A 223 21.16 4.20 -2.83
N TRP A 224 21.05 4.60 -1.56
CA TRP A 224 21.30 5.98 -1.15
C TRP A 224 22.76 6.38 -1.30
N VAL A 225 23.69 5.51 -0.88
CA VAL A 225 25.13 5.75 -1.06
C VAL A 225 25.47 5.89 -2.55
N LEU A 226 25.01 4.96 -3.41
CA LEU A 226 25.22 5.05 -4.86
C LEU A 226 24.59 6.32 -5.46
N ALA A 227 23.39 6.71 -5.05
CA ALA A 227 22.76 7.93 -5.53
C ALA A 227 23.58 9.17 -5.15
N ILE A 228 24.09 9.24 -3.91
CA ILE A 228 24.93 10.35 -3.43
C ILE A 228 26.28 10.35 -4.16
N THR A 229 26.94 9.21 -4.31
CA THR A 229 28.23 9.11 -5.01
C THR A 229 28.09 9.49 -6.49
N LEU A 230 27.05 9.00 -7.17
CA LEU A 230 26.78 9.35 -8.57
C LEU A 230 26.40 10.82 -8.73
N PHE A 231 25.64 11.38 -7.79
CA PHE A 231 25.33 12.81 -7.76
C PHE A 231 26.61 13.62 -7.58
N ASN A 232 27.43 13.30 -6.59
CA ASN A 232 28.66 14.04 -6.27
C ASN A 232 29.73 13.91 -7.37
N GLN A 233 29.77 12.80 -8.10
CA GLN A 233 30.68 12.60 -9.23
C GLN A 233 30.21 13.35 -10.48
N LYS A 234 28.90 13.46 -10.72
CA LYS A 234 28.34 14.09 -11.93
C LYS A 234 28.06 15.58 -11.77
N LEU A 235 27.81 16.06 -10.55
CA LEU A 235 27.57 17.48 -10.26
C LEU A 235 28.71 18.39 -10.73
N PRO A 236 30.01 18.11 -10.44
CA PRO A 236 31.11 18.95 -10.91
C PRO A 236 31.28 18.87 -12.43
N LEU A 237 31.04 17.72 -13.07
CA LEU A 237 31.07 17.57 -14.53
C LEU A 237 29.98 18.41 -15.21
N VAL A 238 28.77 18.42 -14.66
CA VAL A 238 27.67 19.25 -15.16
C VAL A 238 27.98 20.74 -14.94
N LEU A 239 28.54 21.11 -13.79
CA LEU A 239 28.93 22.48 -13.48
C LEU A 239 30.07 22.98 -14.37
N VAL A 240 31.08 22.14 -14.62
CA VAL A 240 32.20 22.43 -15.54
C VAL A 240 31.70 22.54 -16.98
N VAL A 241 30.77 21.69 -17.43
CA VAL A 241 30.17 21.82 -18.77
C VAL A 241 29.31 23.08 -18.89
N LEU A 242 28.59 23.47 -17.83
CA LEU A 242 27.80 24.72 -17.79
C LEU A 242 28.69 25.97 -17.74
N LEU A 243 29.82 25.92 -17.03
CA LEU A 243 30.78 27.03 -16.95
C LEU A 243 31.69 27.13 -18.19
N ALA A 244 32.10 26.00 -18.77
CA ALA A 244 32.94 25.96 -19.97
C ALA A 244 32.16 26.32 -21.25
N LYS A 245 30.83 26.15 -21.25
CA LYS A 245 29.95 26.61 -22.33
C LYS A 245 29.31 27.95 -21.98
N GLY A 246 30.14 28.99 -21.91
CA GLY A 246 29.67 30.34 -22.13
C GLY A 246 29.06 30.43 -23.54
N GLY A 247 27.73 30.37 -23.64
CA GLY A 247 27.00 30.61 -24.89
C GLY A 247 26.19 29.41 -25.39
N LEU A 248 24.87 29.58 -25.31
CA LEU A 248 23.79 28.94 -26.07
C LEU A 248 24.22 27.99 -27.20
N LYS A 249 24.29 26.67 -26.93
CA LYS A 249 23.76 25.61 -27.82
C LYS A 249 23.24 24.48 -26.95
N ALA A 250 21.92 24.32 -26.94
CA ALA A 250 21.17 23.35 -26.15
C ALA A 250 21.60 21.91 -26.46
N VAL A 251 22.52 21.36 -25.65
CA VAL A 251 22.69 19.92 -25.54
C VAL A 251 21.59 19.46 -24.58
N ASN A 252 20.64 18.69 -25.11
CA ASN A 252 19.43 18.25 -24.43
C ASN A 252 19.77 17.59 -23.08
N PRO A 253 19.54 18.25 -21.93
CA PRO A 253 19.90 17.71 -20.61
C PRO A 253 19.20 16.37 -20.33
N ILE A 254 18.03 16.20 -20.96
CA ILE A 254 17.17 15.02 -20.89
C ILE A 254 17.85 13.78 -21.49
N LEU A 255 18.62 13.91 -22.57
CA LEU A 255 19.26 12.76 -23.23
C LEU A 255 20.42 12.21 -22.38
N ILE A 256 21.23 13.11 -21.79
CA ILE A 256 22.32 12.76 -20.87
C ILE A 256 21.76 12.14 -19.58
N PHE A 257 20.61 12.62 -19.11
CA PHE A 257 19.91 12.01 -17.98
C PHE A 257 19.41 10.58 -18.32
N TYR A 258 18.80 10.39 -19.49
CA TYR A 258 18.31 9.08 -19.95
C TYR A 258 19.42 8.03 -20.12
N GLN A 259 20.54 8.41 -20.75
CA GLN A 259 21.67 7.50 -20.95
C GLN A 259 22.33 7.10 -19.62
N ASN A 260 22.35 8.03 -18.67
CA ASN A 260 22.87 7.80 -17.32
C ASN A 260 21.94 6.92 -16.47
N MET A 261 20.63 6.98 -16.65
CA MET A 261 19.66 6.12 -15.96
C MET A 261 19.75 4.65 -16.40
N ARG A 262 20.10 4.41 -17.68
CA ARG A 262 20.33 3.07 -18.25
C ARG A 262 21.55 2.36 -17.64
N LEU A 263 22.61 3.11 -17.35
CA LEU A 263 23.82 2.60 -16.69
C LEU A 263 23.59 2.29 -15.20
N THR A 264 22.75 3.07 -14.50
CA THR A 264 22.38 2.78 -13.11
C THR A 264 21.58 1.48 -12.98
N LEU A 265 20.70 1.18 -13.94
CA LEU A 265 19.94 -0.06 -13.95
C LEU A 265 20.81 -1.29 -14.23
N SER A 266 21.84 -1.19 -15.09
CA SER A 266 22.76 -2.32 -15.32
C SER A 266 23.68 -2.56 -14.11
N LEU A 267 24.20 -1.50 -13.48
CA LEU A 267 25.00 -1.61 -12.25
C LEU A 267 24.17 -2.16 -11.07
N GLN A 268 22.88 -1.82 -10.98
CA GLN A 268 21.98 -2.43 -10.00
C GLN A 268 21.78 -3.93 -10.22
N SER A 269 21.72 -4.39 -11.48
CA SER A 269 21.64 -5.82 -11.81
C SER A 269 22.92 -6.57 -11.41
N VAL A 270 24.09 -5.99 -11.70
CA VAL A 270 25.40 -6.56 -11.35
C VAL A 270 25.62 -6.58 -9.83
N ALA A 271 25.29 -5.50 -9.13
CA ALA A 271 25.37 -5.45 -7.66
C ALA A 271 24.42 -6.45 -6.99
N LYS A 272 23.24 -6.67 -7.56
CA LYS A 272 22.29 -7.69 -7.07
C LYS A 272 22.88 -9.09 -7.20
N ASN A 273 23.57 -9.40 -8.30
CA ASN A 273 24.23 -10.70 -8.50
C ASN A 273 25.46 -10.89 -7.59
N LEU A 274 26.20 -9.82 -7.30
CA LEU A 274 27.37 -9.87 -6.42
C LEU A 274 26.98 -10.09 -4.95
N VAL A 275 25.92 -9.39 -4.49
CA VAL A 275 25.37 -9.58 -3.13
C VAL A 275 24.76 -10.98 -2.97
N LEU A 276 24.07 -11.50 -4.00
CA LEU A 276 23.58 -12.88 -4.00
C LEU A 276 24.71 -13.91 -3.96
N SER A 277 25.90 -13.61 -4.50
CA SER A 277 27.05 -14.53 -4.46
C SER A 277 27.76 -14.54 -3.11
N VAL A 278 27.70 -13.44 -2.35
CA VAL A 278 28.31 -13.34 -1.01
C VAL A 278 27.41 -13.90 0.09
N VAL A 279 26.08 -13.94 -0.12
CA VAL A 279 25.10 -14.48 0.84
C VAL A 279 24.87 -15.99 0.66
N VAL A 280 25.41 -16.60 -0.40
CA VAL A 280 25.32 -18.05 -0.67
C VAL A 280 26.53 -18.83 -0.12
N PHE A 281 27.45 -18.17 0.60
CA PHE A 281 28.53 -18.79 1.38
C PHE A 281 28.38 -18.51 2.87
#